data_AF-A0A6N2VGV7-F1
#
_entry.id   AF-A0A6N2VGV7-F1
#
_cell.length_a   1.000
_cell.length_b   1.000
_cell.length_c   1.000
_cell.angle_alpha   90.00
_cell.angle_beta   90.00
_cell.angle_gamma   90.00
#
_symmetry.space_group_name_H-M   'P 1'
#
loop_
_entity.id
_entity.type
_entity.pdbx_description
1 polymer ?
#
loop_
_entity_poly.entity_id
_entity_poly.type
_entity_poly.pdbx_seq_one_letter_code
_entity_poly.pdbx_strand_id
1 'polypeptide(L)'
;MNGVKALRIKIRQASANYRKEETTENKMTYPLPPLSTVSGALHSICGYTEYKKMDISIQGKFSSMRKKVYRDYCFLNSTMDDRGTLVKMKNESMLSNAFTQVASAKKSQGNSFFNGTTIQVHDESLLQEYRDLKVLGNKIAEWKSTEYKERIQNYKQEKNRLAEQKKTAEKGSNEYDEIVQKEKQIKAEEKEWKKKVSDYETSNYKVPISKFRSLTTSIKYYEILDNVQLILHIRAEEEVLNDIYHHIYDLKSLGRSEDFVEVTDAELVELLETDETVRSPYSAYLHYDDVKNRRIYTGMGPERLMFGTKYYLGKKYEIQDGKRIFIEKIPVVYTSDFKIRKTSENIWIDDQKNIVNFL
;
A
#
# COMPACT_ATOMS: atom_id res chain seq x y z
N MET A 1 17.54 -17.90 42.05
CA MET A 1 16.82 -16.88 41.27
C MET A 1 16.87 -17.36 39.83
N ASN A 2 15.74 -17.69 39.22
CA ASN A 2 15.71 -18.03 37.80
C ASN A 2 15.59 -16.69 37.06
N GLY A 3 16.68 -16.13 36.53
CA GLY A 3 16.60 -14.90 35.75
C GLY A 3 15.77 -15.10 34.49
N VAL A 4 15.17 -14.01 34.02
CA VAL A 4 14.34 -14.03 32.80
C VAL A 4 15.28 -14.08 31.60
N LYS A 5 15.19 -15.12 30.77
CA LYS A 5 15.97 -15.23 29.52
C LYS A 5 15.39 -14.33 28.43
N ALA A 6 16.25 -13.67 27.67
CA ALA A 6 15.88 -12.90 26.49
C ALA A 6 16.96 -12.99 25.41
N LEU A 7 16.57 -12.77 24.15
CA LEU A 7 17.52 -12.59 23.05
C LEU A 7 17.78 -11.10 22.85
N ARG A 8 19.02 -10.66 23.07
CA ARG A 8 19.48 -9.30 22.72
C ARG A 8 19.96 -9.29 21.28
N ILE A 9 19.51 -8.32 20.50
CA ILE A 9 19.90 -8.13 19.10
C ILE A 9 20.29 -6.68 18.89
N LYS A 10 21.49 -6.42 18.36
CA LYS A 10 21.92 -5.08 17.97
C LYS A 10 21.94 -4.96 16.46
N ILE A 11 21.27 -3.93 15.95
CA ILE A 11 21.09 -3.69 14.53
C ILE A 11 21.57 -2.30 14.16
N ARG A 12 22.18 -2.17 12.98
CA ARG A 12 22.50 -0.91 12.32
C ARG A 12 21.81 -0.81 10.98
N GLN A 13 21.34 0.39 10.64
CA GLN A 13 20.85 0.73 9.30
C GLN A 13 21.40 2.09 8.90
N ALA A 14 21.96 2.19 7.70
CA ALA A 14 22.42 3.48 7.16
C ALA A 14 21.25 4.45 7.01
N SER A 15 20.08 3.94 6.60
CA SER A 15 18.83 4.69 6.59
C SER A 15 17.61 3.79 6.79
N ALA A 16 16.54 4.33 7.37
CA ALA A 16 15.28 3.60 7.53
C ALA A 16 14.05 4.51 7.41
N ASN A 17 12.94 3.95 6.92
CA ASN A 17 11.59 4.49 7.07
C ASN A 17 10.69 3.42 7.69
N TYR A 18 10.23 3.67 8.92
CA TYR A 18 9.24 2.88 9.62
C TYR A 18 7.88 3.51 9.42
N ARG A 19 7.27 3.25 8.25
CA ARG A 19 6.10 3.99 7.77
C ARG A 19 4.98 4.09 8.81
N LYS A 20 4.48 5.31 9.01
CA LYS A 20 3.23 5.57 9.73
C LYS A 20 2.04 5.28 8.83
N GLU A 21 1.19 4.35 9.26
CA GLU A 21 0.06 3.84 8.48
C GLU A 21 -0.98 4.93 8.20
N GLU A 22 -1.15 5.86 9.15
CA GLU A 22 -2.09 6.98 9.08
C GLU A 22 -1.69 8.07 8.08
N THR A 23 -0.50 7.99 7.47
CA THR A 23 0.03 9.04 6.58
C THR A 23 -0.08 8.66 5.10
N THR A 24 -0.93 9.39 4.38
CA THR A 24 -1.29 9.12 2.98
C THR A 24 -0.59 10.06 1.99
N GLU A 25 -0.50 11.35 2.32
CA GLU A 25 0.14 12.35 1.45
C GLU A 25 1.67 12.28 1.52
N ASN A 26 2.23 12.67 2.67
CA ASN A 26 3.66 12.54 2.94
C ASN A 26 3.91 11.23 3.66
N LYS A 27 4.96 10.50 3.26
CA LYS A 27 5.28 9.21 3.86
C LYS A 27 6.15 9.46 5.09
N MET A 28 5.48 9.56 6.24
CA MET A 28 6.13 9.82 7.51
C MET A 28 6.65 8.55 8.15
N THR A 29 7.58 8.69 9.10
CA THR A 29 8.21 7.57 9.81
C THR A 29 7.94 7.66 11.31
N TYR A 30 7.81 6.50 11.94
CA TYR A 30 8.03 6.37 13.38
C TYR A 30 9.52 6.60 13.69
N PRO A 31 9.86 7.10 14.90
CA PRO A 31 11.25 7.36 15.29
C PRO A 31 12.06 6.07 15.58
N LEU A 32 11.36 4.97 15.83
CA LEU A 32 11.89 3.61 16.01
C LEU A 32 10.93 2.65 15.29
N PRO A 33 11.32 1.42 14.96
CA PRO A 33 10.41 0.48 14.29
C PRO A 33 9.24 0.12 15.22
N PRO A 34 7.98 0.12 14.73
CA PRO A 34 6.87 -0.36 15.54
C PRO A 34 7.00 -1.86 15.80
N LEU A 35 6.37 -2.34 16.88
CA LEU A 35 6.40 -3.76 17.30
C LEU A 35 6.07 -4.72 16.16
N SER A 36 5.06 -4.39 15.37
CA SER A 36 4.64 -5.17 14.20
C SER A 36 5.71 -5.30 13.12
N THR A 37 6.55 -4.28 12.94
CA THR A 37 7.65 -4.32 11.97
C THR A 37 8.76 -5.25 12.45
N VAL A 38 9.14 -5.18 13.73
CA VAL A 38 10.13 -6.07 14.32
C VAL A 38 9.61 -7.51 14.34
N SER A 39 8.44 -7.73 14.94
CA SER A 39 7.83 -9.06 15.02
C SER A 39 7.64 -9.68 13.63
N GLY A 40 7.10 -8.92 12.66
CA GLY A 40 6.92 -9.41 11.30
C GLY A 40 8.23 -9.79 10.60
N ALA A 41 9.31 -9.05 10.86
CA ALA A 41 10.63 -9.38 10.32
C ALA A 41 11.19 -10.67 10.95
N LEU A 42 11.09 -10.81 12.27
CA LEU A 42 11.53 -12.02 12.99
C LEU A 42 10.74 -13.27 12.58
N HIS A 43 9.43 -13.14 12.37
CA HIS A 43 8.63 -14.25 11.85
C HIS A 43 9.05 -14.67 10.44
N SER A 44 9.39 -13.68 9.59
CA SER A 44 9.75 -13.91 8.20
C SER A 44 11.08 -14.66 8.06
N ILE A 45 12.07 -14.35 8.90
CA ILE A 45 13.37 -15.04 8.86
C ILE A 45 13.27 -16.48 9.40
N CYS A 46 12.38 -16.73 10.36
CA CYS A 46 12.12 -18.10 10.85
C CYS A 46 11.14 -18.89 9.95
N GLY A 47 10.61 -18.30 8.88
CA GLY A 47 9.67 -18.98 7.98
C GLY A 47 8.31 -19.31 8.59
N TYR A 48 7.88 -18.61 9.65
CA TYR A 48 6.60 -18.89 10.31
C TYR A 48 5.40 -18.49 9.43
N THR A 49 4.45 -19.42 9.32
CA THR A 49 3.15 -19.19 8.67
C THR A 49 2.06 -18.75 9.64
N GLU A 50 2.30 -18.91 10.94
CA GLU A 50 1.39 -18.55 12.02
C GLU A 50 2.06 -17.57 13.00
N TYR A 51 1.25 -16.78 13.70
CA TYR A 51 1.75 -15.83 14.68
C TYR A 51 2.29 -16.55 15.92
N LYS A 52 3.59 -16.40 16.18
CA LYS A 52 4.29 -16.79 17.41
C LYS A 52 4.36 -15.61 18.37
N LYS A 53 3.84 -15.81 19.57
CA LYS A 53 3.79 -14.77 20.60
C LYS A 53 5.21 -14.42 21.07
N MET A 54 5.49 -13.12 21.14
CA MET A 54 6.74 -12.58 21.68
C MET A 54 6.48 -11.20 22.29
N ASP A 55 7.18 -10.89 23.36
CA ASP A 55 7.27 -9.53 23.91
C ASP A 55 8.58 -8.91 23.46
N ILE A 56 8.55 -7.62 23.12
CA ILE A 56 9.68 -6.93 22.49
C ILE A 56 9.95 -5.65 23.28
N SER A 57 11.20 -5.44 23.68
CA SER A 57 11.71 -4.14 24.07
C SER A 57 12.47 -3.52 22.92
N ILE A 58 12.20 -2.24 22.62
CA ILE A 58 12.81 -1.53 21.49
C ILE A 58 13.47 -0.25 22.01
N GLN A 59 14.79 -0.20 21.86
CA GLN A 59 15.62 0.95 22.20
C GLN A 59 16.52 1.30 21.02
N GLY A 60 16.94 2.54 20.91
CA GLY A 60 17.84 2.94 19.85
C GLY A 60 18.12 4.42 19.76
N LYS A 61 18.84 4.79 18.72
CA LYS A 61 19.13 6.17 18.34
C LYS A 61 19.27 6.29 16.83
N PHE A 62 19.05 7.50 16.33
CA PHE A 62 19.33 7.87 14.94
C PHE A 62 20.01 9.25 14.96
N SER A 63 20.80 9.57 13.94
CA SER A 63 21.52 10.85 13.89
C SER A 63 20.61 12.02 13.50
N SER A 64 19.76 11.81 12.48
CA SER A 64 18.87 12.83 11.96
C SER A 64 17.67 12.22 11.26
N MET A 65 16.63 13.04 11.08
CA MET A 65 15.50 12.73 10.21
C MET A 65 15.47 13.75 9.07
N ARG A 66 15.67 13.29 7.83
CA ARG A 66 15.64 14.16 6.64
C ARG A 66 14.38 13.94 5.82
N LYS A 67 13.97 14.97 5.07
CA LYS A 67 12.86 14.89 4.10
C LYS A 67 13.43 14.67 2.70
N LYS A 68 13.27 13.47 2.16
CA LYS A 68 13.62 13.16 0.77
C LYS A 68 12.47 13.53 -0.14
N VAL A 69 12.67 14.53 -0.98
CA VAL A 69 11.71 14.97 -2.00
C VAL A 69 11.58 13.90 -3.09
N TYR A 70 10.36 13.64 -3.54
CA TYR A 70 10.11 12.84 -4.74
C TYR A 70 8.96 13.42 -5.55
N ARG A 71 8.98 13.13 -6.86
CA ARG A 71 7.87 13.45 -7.76
C ARG A 71 6.83 12.34 -7.68
N ASP A 72 5.64 12.72 -7.27
CA ASP A 72 4.48 11.84 -7.26
C ASP A 72 3.73 11.95 -8.58
N TYR A 73 3.36 10.81 -9.13
CA TYR A 73 2.69 10.69 -10.41
C TYR A 73 1.23 10.32 -10.17
N CYS A 74 0.32 11.25 -10.49
CA CYS A 74 -1.11 11.08 -10.29
C CYS A 74 -1.79 10.93 -11.65
N PHE A 75 -2.27 9.73 -11.95
CA PHE A 75 -3.08 9.47 -13.13
C PHE A 75 -4.53 9.84 -12.83
N LEU A 76 -5.11 10.69 -13.68
CA LEU A 76 -6.52 11.05 -13.57
C LEU A 76 -7.40 9.89 -14.05
N ASN A 77 -8.58 9.75 -13.44
CA ASN A 77 -9.56 8.73 -13.81
C ASN A 77 -10.08 8.88 -15.25
N SER A 78 -9.96 10.08 -15.81
CA SER A 78 -10.35 10.42 -17.17
C SER A 78 -9.20 11.07 -17.92
N THR A 79 -9.14 10.83 -19.22
CA THR A 79 -8.22 11.54 -20.12
C THR A 79 -8.77 12.93 -20.40
N MET A 80 -8.09 13.93 -19.87
CA MET A 80 -8.37 15.35 -20.02
C MET A 80 -7.65 15.91 -21.24
N ASP A 81 -8.34 16.75 -22.01
CA ASP A 81 -7.79 17.37 -23.22
C ASP A 81 -6.96 18.64 -22.96
N ASP A 82 -7.13 19.25 -21.79
CA ASP A 82 -6.77 20.66 -21.55
C ASP A 82 -5.70 20.87 -20.47
N ARG A 83 -5.31 19.83 -19.72
CA ARG A 83 -4.47 19.95 -18.52
C ARG A 83 -3.53 18.76 -18.30
N GLY A 84 -2.45 19.03 -17.57
CA GLY A 84 -1.45 18.03 -17.21
C GLY A 84 -0.61 17.58 -18.40
N THR A 85 -0.18 16.32 -18.37
CA THR A 85 0.57 15.66 -19.44
C THR A 85 -0.24 14.50 -19.99
N LEU A 86 -0.49 14.48 -21.30
CA LEU A 86 -0.99 13.31 -21.99
C LEU A 86 0.14 12.29 -22.11
N VAL A 87 -0.11 11.08 -21.64
CA VAL A 87 0.85 9.97 -21.69
C VAL A 87 0.20 8.74 -22.28
N LYS A 88 1.01 7.88 -22.90
CA LYS A 88 0.60 6.54 -23.37
C LYS A 88 1.23 5.48 -22.48
N MET A 89 0.38 4.67 -21.85
CA MET A 89 0.77 3.54 -21.02
C MET A 89 1.17 2.35 -21.90
N LYS A 90 2.15 1.55 -21.46
CA LYS A 90 2.48 0.27 -22.12
C LYS A 90 1.33 -0.74 -22.04
N ASN A 91 0.60 -0.73 -20.94
CA ASN A 91 -0.57 -1.57 -20.70
C ASN A 91 -1.67 -0.71 -20.03
N GLU A 92 -2.92 -0.86 -20.45
CA GLU A 92 -4.07 -0.09 -19.92
C GLU A 92 -4.32 -0.29 -18.41
N SER A 93 -3.92 -1.44 -17.87
CA SER A 93 -4.17 -1.85 -16.48
C SER A 93 -3.01 -1.50 -15.52
N MET A 94 -1.80 -1.23 -16.03
CA MET A 94 -0.62 -1.00 -15.20
C MET A 94 -0.31 0.49 -15.06
N LEU A 95 -0.81 1.10 -14.00
CA LEU A 95 -0.42 2.45 -13.57
C LEU A 95 1.00 2.43 -13.00
N SER A 96 1.99 2.68 -13.86
CA SER A 96 3.41 2.67 -13.52
C SER A 96 4.13 3.86 -14.14
N ASN A 97 5.38 4.09 -13.73
CA ASN A 97 6.23 5.12 -14.31
C ASN A 97 6.71 4.77 -15.74
N ALA A 98 6.37 3.58 -16.27
CA ALA A 98 6.76 3.12 -17.60
C ALA A 98 5.78 3.58 -18.69
N PHE A 99 5.56 4.89 -18.78
CA PHE A 99 4.75 5.52 -19.82
C PHE A 99 5.62 6.33 -20.80
N THR A 100 5.07 6.60 -21.99
CA THR A 100 5.67 7.53 -22.95
C THR A 100 4.93 8.85 -22.88
N GLN A 101 5.66 9.97 -22.76
CA GLN A 101 5.05 11.30 -22.81
C GLN A 101 4.64 11.63 -24.24
N VAL A 102 3.40 12.08 -24.43
CA VAL A 102 2.85 12.40 -25.74
C VAL A 102 2.84 13.92 -25.94
N ALA A 103 2.19 14.63 -25.01
CA ALA A 103 2.13 16.08 -25.01
C ALA A 103 1.89 16.64 -23.60
N SER A 104 2.27 17.89 -23.34
CA SER A 104 1.99 18.59 -22.08
C SER A 104 1.34 19.95 -22.32
N ALA A 105 0.38 20.31 -21.47
CA ALA A 105 -0.24 21.64 -21.49
C ALA A 105 0.77 22.71 -21.05
N LYS A 106 0.84 23.84 -21.77
CA LYS A 106 1.76 24.95 -21.42
C LYS A 106 1.13 25.97 -20.45
N LYS A 107 -0.19 26.11 -20.45
CA LYS A 107 -0.93 27.03 -19.57
C LYS A 107 -1.83 26.28 -18.59
N SER A 108 -2.34 26.98 -17.58
CA SER A 108 -3.32 26.44 -16.63
C SER A 108 -4.70 26.20 -17.26
N GLN A 109 -5.06 26.98 -18.29
CA GLN A 109 -6.34 26.90 -19.00
C GLN A 109 -6.15 27.24 -20.48
N GLY A 110 -7.12 26.87 -21.32
CA GLY A 110 -7.14 27.20 -22.75
C GLY A 110 -6.18 26.37 -23.61
N ASN A 111 -5.81 25.17 -23.14
CA ASN A 111 -5.04 24.21 -23.92
C ASN A 111 -5.96 23.18 -24.56
N SER A 112 -5.50 22.53 -25.63
CA SER A 112 -6.19 21.37 -26.21
C SER A 112 -5.19 20.45 -26.90
N PHE A 113 -5.07 19.21 -26.43
CA PHE A 113 -4.27 18.18 -27.08
C PHE A 113 -4.86 17.81 -28.45
N PHE A 114 -6.18 17.68 -28.51
CA PHE A 114 -6.90 17.40 -29.75
C PHE A 114 -6.65 18.47 -30.82
N ASN A 115 -6.85 19.75 -30.50
CA ASN A 115 -6.66 20.85 -31.46
C ASN A 115 -5.21 21.32 -31.62
N GLY A 116 -4.29 20.89 -30.74
CA GLY A 116 -2.90 21.36 -30.76
C GLY A 116 -2.68 22.75 -30.14
N THR A 117 -3.68 23.27 -29.42
CA THR A 117 -3.65 24.64 -28.88
C THR A 117 -2.82 24.70 -27.60
N THR A 118 -1.75 25.50 -27.59
CA THR A 118 -0.94 25.81 -26.40
C THR A 118 -0.36 24.56 -25.70
N ILE A 119 0.04 23.56 -26.48
CA ILE A 119 0.69 22.34 -25.98
C ILE A 119 2.18 22.31 -26.34
N GLN A 120 2.94 21.50 -25.62
CA GLN A 120 4.27 21.04 -26.00
C GLN A 120 4.12 19.58 -26.43
N VAL A 121 4.48 19.28 -27.68
CA VAL A 121 4.46 17.92 -28.21
C VAL A 121 5.81 17.26 -27.89
N HIS A 122 5.75 16.03 -27.38
CA HIS A 122 6.92 15.19 -27.09
C HIS A 122 7.03 14.01 -28.07
N ASP A 123 5.89 13.49 -28.54
CA ASP A 123 5.82 12.45 -29.58
C ASP A 123 4.64 12.74 -30.53
N GLU A 124 4.96 13.12 -31.77
CA GLU A 124 3.96 13.49 -32.78
C GLU A 124 3.16 12.27 -33.25
N SER A 125 3.79 11.09 -33.36
CA SER A 125 3.12 9.88 -33.85
C SER A 125 2.02 9.44 -32.89
N LEU A 126 2.32 9.47 -31.58
CA LEU A 126 1.38 9.10 -30.54
C LEU A 126 0.29 10.16 -30.35
N LEU A 127 0.62 11.44 -30.60
CA LEU A 127 -0.38 12.50 -30.56
C LEU A 127 -1.38 12.35 -31.71
N GLN A 128 -0.90 11.98 -32.90
CA GLN A 128 -1.77 11.71 -34.04
C GLN A 128 -2.65 10.48 -33.78
N GLU A 129 -2.09 9.38 -33.28
CA GLU A 129 -2.86 8.20 -32.86
C GLU A 129 -3.97 8.56 -31.86
N TYR A 130 -3.66 9.38 -30.85
CA TYR A 130 -4.65 9.87 -29.90
C TYR A 130 -5.78 10.65 -30.58
N ARG A 131 -5.44 11.58 -31.49
CA ARG A 131 -6.43 12.37 -32.24
C ARG A 131 -7.31 11.48 -33.12
N ASP A 132 -6.72 10.54 -33.83
CA ASP A 132 -7.44 9.61 -34.72
C ASP A 132 -8.42 8.75 -33.92
N LEU A 133 -8.00 8.27 -32.74
CA LEU A 133 -8.89 7.54 -31.83
C LEU A 133 -10.04 8.42 -31.33
N LYS A 134 -9.80 9.70 -31.01
CA LYS A 134 -10.87 10.64 -30.62
C LYS A 134 -11.87 10.87 -31.76
N VAL A 135 -11.39 11.01 -33.00
CA VAL A 135 -12.25 11.11 -34.20
C VAL A 135 -13.06 9.83 -34.38
N LEU A 136 -12.43 8.65 -34.26
CA LEU A 136 -13.10 7.36 -34.37
C LEU A 136 -14.19 7.20 -33.29
N GLY A 137 -13.90 7.60 -32.05
CA GLY A 137 -14.87 7.61 -30.95
C GLY A 137 -16.12 8.43 -31.27
N ASN A 138 -15.95 9.63 -31.84
CA ASN A 138 -17.07 10.47 -32.27
C ASN A 138 -17.89 9.80 -33.39
N LYS A 139 -17.22 9.23 -34.40
CA LYS A 139 -17.90 8.50 -35.50
C LYS A 139 -18.70 7.30 -34.98
N ILE A 140 -18.13 6.52 -34.05
CA ILE A 140 -18.82 5.39 -33.42
C ILE A 140 -20.05 5.87 -32.64
N ALA A 141 -19.95 6.99 -31.91
CA ALA A 141 -21.06 7.56 -31.16
C ALA A 141 -22.20 8.03 -32.09
N GLU A 142 -21.87 8.71 -33.17
CA GLU A 142 -22.83 9.16 -34.19
C GLU A 142 -23.53 7.97 -34.85
N TRP A 143 -22.78 6.98 -35.32
CA TRP A 143 -23.33 5.75 -35.90
C TRP A 143 -24.22 4.98 -34.91
N LYS A 144 -23.85 4.96 -33.62
CA LYS A 144 -24.66 4.33 -32.57
C LYS A 144 -25.99 5.05 -32.35
N SER A 145 -26.03 6.37 -32.52
CA SER A 145 -27.23 7.18 -32.34
C SER A 145 -28.21 7.08 -33.52
N THR A 146 -27.72 6.69 -34.70
CA THR A 146 -28.45 6.61 -35.97
C THR A 146 -28.66 5.16 -36.40
N GLU A 147 -27.79 4.64 -37.26
CA GLU A 147 -27.90 3.34 -37.94
C GLU A 147 -28.03 2.17 -36.97
N TYR A 148 -27.25 2.16 -35.89
CA TYR A 148 -27.34 1.10 -34.88
C TYR A 148 -28.72 1.08 -34.23
N LYS A 149 -29.24 2.25 -33.86
CA LYS A 149 -30.54 2.39 -33.20
C LYS A 149 -31.67 1.97 -34.14
N GLU A 150 -31.60 2.36 -35.41
CA GLU A 150 -32.54 1.93 -36.44
C GLU A 150 -32.52 0.41 -36.62
N ARG A 151 -31.33 -0.20 -36.74
CA ARG A 151 -31.18 -1.65 -36.90
C ARG A 151 -31.69 -2.44 -35.70
N ILE A 152 -31.47 -1.94 -34.49
CA ILE A 152 -32.07 -2.51 -33.26
C ILE A 152 -33.60 -2.43 -33.29
N GLN A 153 -34.16 -1.31 -33.76
CA GLN A 153 -35.60 -1.15 -33.90
C GLN A 153 -36.19 -2.11 -34.95
N ASN A 154 -35.50 -2.33 -36.06
CA ASN A 154 -35.91 -3.29 -37.10
C ASN A 154 -35.94 -4.72 -36.56
N TYR A 155 -34.92 -5.15 -35.81
CA TYR A 155 -34.96 -6.46 -35.12
C TYR A 155 -36.13 -6.56 -34.14
N LYS A 156 -36.46 -5.48 -33.43
CA LYS A 156 -37.60 -5.46 -32.50
C LYS A 156 -38.93 -5.59 -33.24
N GLN A 157 -39.12 -4.88 -34.35
CA GLN A 157 -40.31 -4.97 -35.19
C GLN A 157 -40.47 -6.37 -35.80
N GLU A 158 -39.39 -6.93 -36.34
CA GLU A 158 -39.41 -8.26 -36.97
C GLU A 158 -39.76 -9.36 -35.97
N LYS A 159 -39.19 -9.31 -34.76
CA LYS A 159 -39.55 -10.23 -33.67
C LYS A 159 -41.02 -10.10 -33.26
N ASN A 160 -41.56 -8.88 -33.21
CA ASN A 160 -42.97 -8.65 -32.90
C ASN A 160 -43.88 -9.23 -34.00
N ARG A 161 -43.52 -9.01 -35.27
CA ARG A 161 -44.24 -9.56 -36.43
C ARG A 161 -44.30 -11.09 -36.39
N LEU A 162 -43.16 -11.74 -36.15
CA LEU A 162 -43.09 -13.20 -36.02
C LEU A 162 -43.89 -13.71 -34.82
N ALA A 163 -43.86 -13.00 -33.69
CA ALA A 163 -44.66 -13.37 -32.52
C ALA A 163 -46.17 -13.27 -32.78
N GLU A 164 -46.61 -12.34 -33.63
CA GLU A 164 -48.01 -12.16 -34.00
C GLU A 164 -48.48 -13.21 -35.02
N GLN A 165 -47.64 -13.53 -36.02
CA GLN A 165 -47.85 -14.65 -36.95
C GLN A 165 -47.90 -15.99 -36.20
N LYS A 166 -47.06 -16.18 -35.18
CA LYS A 166 -47.06 -17.39 -34.35
C LYS A 166 -48.35 -17.58 -33.54
N LYS A 167 -49.06 -16.50 -33.20
CA LYS A 167 -50.36 -16.58 -32.48
C LYS A 167 -51.50 -17.02 -33.39
N THR A 168 -51.38 -16.78 -34.69
CA THR A 168 -52.41 -17.07 -35.69
C THR A 168 -52.18 -18.42 -36.38
N ALA A 169 -50.96 -18.96 -36.36
CA ALA A 169 -50.63 -20.28 -36.92
C ALA A 169 -51.06 -21.46 -36.02
N GLU A 170 -51.56 -22.54 -36.62
CA GLU A 170 -51.91 -23.78 -35.92
C GLU A 170 -50.67 -24.48 -35.35
N LYS A 171 -50.76 -24.87 -34.07
CA LYS A 171 -49.65 -25.45 -33.32
C LYS A 171 -49.30 -26.85 -33.87
N GLY A 172 -48.06 -27.02 -34.33
CA GLY A 172 -47.59 -28.27 -34.94
C GLY A 172 -47.77 -28.35 -36.47
N SER A 173 -48.21 -27.26 -37.11
CA SER A 173 -48.15 -27.11 -38.57
C SER A 173 -46.72 -26.81 -39.02
N ASN A 174 -46.40 -27.14 -40.28
CA ASN A 174 -45.11 -26.77 -40.90
C ASN A 174 -44.86 -25.25 -40.82
N GLU A 175 -45.90 -24.43 -40.98
CA GLU A 175 -45.83 -22.97 -40.90
C GLU A 175 -45.45 -22.50 -39.48
N TYR A 176 -46.00 -23.13 -38.44
CA TYR A 176 -45.63 -22.84 -37.06
C TYR A 176 -44.15 -23.16 -36.77
N ASP A 177 -43.67 -24.32 -37.22
CA ASP A 177 -42.29 -24.73 -37.03
C ASP A 177 -41.30 -23.82 -37.78
N GLU A 178 -41.65 -23.38 -39.00
CA GLU A 178 -40.87 -22.39 -39.75
C GLU A 178 -40.75 -21.05 -39.01
N ILE A 179 -41.86 -20.55 -38.44
CA ILE A 179 -41.85 -19.30 -37.65
C ILE A 179 -40.96 -19.45 -36.41
N VAL A 180 -41.03 -20.60 -35.72
CA VAL A 180 -40.17 -20.89 -34.57
C VAL A 180 -38.69 -20.91 -34.95
N GLN A 181 -38.34 -21.48 -36.10
CA GLN A 181 -36.95 -21.46 -36.59
C GLN A 181 -36.49 -20.04 -36.94
N LYS A 182 -37.33 -19.26 -37.63
CA LYS A 182 -37.04 -17.84 -37.95
C LYS A 182 -36.87 -16.98 -36.70
N GLU A 183 -37.70 -17.17 -35.66
CA GLU A 183 -37.52 -16.49 -34.36
C GLU A 183 -36.16 -16.81 -33.72
N LYS A 184 -35.75 -18.09 -33.75
CA LYS A 184 -34.44 -18.53 -33.23
C LYS A 184 -33.29 -17.91 -34.03
N GLN A 185 -33.41 -17.93 -35.36
CA GLN A 185 -32.42 -17.37 -36.26
C GLN A 185 -32.24 -15.87 -36.02
N ILE A 186 -33.33 -15.09 -36.00
CA ILE A 186 -33.25 -13.63 -35.77
C ILE A 186 -32.67 -13.28 -34.39
N LYS A 187 -33.02 -14.05 -33.35
CA LYS A 187 -32.40 -13.85 -32.02
C LYS A 187 -30.90 -14.15 -32.02
N ALA A 188 -30.48 -15.19 -32.74
CA ALA A 188 -29.07 -15.53 -32.89
C ALA A 188 -28.32 -14.45 -33.69
N GLU A 189 -28.88 -14.01 -34.82
CA GLU A 189 -28.32 -12.96 -35.67
C GLU A 189 -28.20 -11.61 -34.94
N GLU A 190 -29.22 -11.19 -34.18
CA GLU A 190 -29.16 -9.98 -33.36
C GLU A 190 -28.04 -10.06 -32.32
N LYS A 191 -27.93 -11.21 -31.63
CA LYS A 191 -26.89 -11.43 -30.61
C LYS A 191 -25.50 -11.41 -31.23
N GLU A 192 -25.30 -12.09 -32.35
CA GLU A 192 -24.01 -12.13 -33.04
C GLU A 192 -23.62 -10.76 -33.60
N TRP A 193 -24.56 -10.03 -34.19
CA TRP A 193 -24.31 -8.68 -34.70
C TRP A 193 -23.94 -7.72 -33.57
N LYS A 194 -24.69 -7.72 -32.45
CA LYS A 194 -24.34 -6.91 -31.26
C LYS A 194 -22.95 -7.24 -30.75
N LYS A 195 -22.60 -8.53 -30.72
CA LYS A 195 -21.27 -8.98 -30.33
C LYS A 195 -20.19 -8.43 -31.29
N LYS A 196 -20.35 -8.57 -32.61
CA LYS A 196 -19.42 -8.04 -33.61
C LYS A 196 -19.18 -6.53 -33.46
N VAL A 197 -20.25 -5.78 -33.24
CA VAL A 197 -20.17 -4.32 -33.00
C VAL A 197 -19.41 -4.01 -31.71
N SER A 198 -19.71 -4.73 -30.63
CA SER A 198 -19.04 -4.57 -29.34
C SER A 198 -17.54 -4.94 -29.43
N ASP A 199 -17.22 -6.03 -30.10
CA ASP A 199 -15.84 -6.52 -30.28
C ASP A 199 -15.03 -5.53 -31.13
N TYR A 200 -15.63 -4.98 -32.18
CA TYR A 200 -15.02 -3.93 -33.01
C TYR A 200 -14.73 -2.67 -32.20
N GLU A 201 -15.72 -2.12 -31.49
CA GLU A 201 -15.55 -0.93 -30.66
C GLU A 201 -14.50 -1.15 -29.57
N THR A 202 -14.49 -2.35 -28.98
CA THR A 202 -13.55 -2.69 -27.92
C THR A 202 -12.11 -2.72 -28.44
N SER A 203 -11.89 -3.45 -29.53
CA SER A 203 -10.54 -3.68 -30.08
C SER A 203 -9.95 -2.45 -30.77
N ASN A 204 -10.78 -1.66 -31.47
CA ASN A 204 -10.31 -0.54 -32.29
C ASN A 204 -10.38 0.81 -31.59
N TYR A 205 -11.21 0.96 -30.54
CA TYR A 205 -11.35 2.23 -29.84
C TYR A 205 -11.12 2.12 -28.34
N LYS A 206 -11.94 1.34 -27.60
CA LYS A 206 -11.90 1.35 -26.12
C LYS A 206 -10.55 0.92 -25.56
N VAL A 207 -9.99 -0.18 -26.04
CA VAL A 207 -8.67 -0.67 -25.59
C VAL A 207 -7.57 0.32 -25.99
N PRO A 208 -7.42 0.72 -27.27
CA PRO A 208 -6.40 1.72 -27.66
C PRO A 208 -6.49 3.05 -26.91
N ILE A 209 -7.68 3.67 -26.82
CA ILE A 209 -7.83 4.98 -26.14
C ILE A 209 -7.59 4.85 -24.63
N SER A 210 -7.88 3.69 -24.04
CA SER A 210 -7.64 3.47 -22.61
C SER A 210 -6.15 3.45 -22.23
N LYS A 211 -5.24 3.29 -23.20
CA LYS A 211 -3.81 3.42 -22.96
C LYS A 211 -3.38 4.88 -22.83
N PHE A 212 -4.19 5.83 -23.31
CA PHE A 212 -3.92 7.26 -23.13
C PHE A 212 -4.53 7.74 -21.81
N ARG A 213 -3.71 8.42 -21.01
CA ARG A 213 -4.08 8.94 -19.69
C ARG A 213 -3.57 10.35 -19.50
N SER A 214 -4.25 11.09 -18.63
CA SER A 214 -3.75 12.39 -18.17
C SER A 214 -3.00 12.23 -16.86
N LEU A 215 -1.78 12.72 -16.86
CA LEU A 215 -0.85 12.66 -15.75
C LEU A 215 -0.67 14.06 -15.17
N THR A 216 -0.89 14.19 -13.87
CA THR A 216 -0.45 15.34 -13.08
C THR A 216 0.68 14.91 -12.17
N THR A 217 1.52 15.86 -11.77
CA THR A 217 2.64 15.61 -10.87
C THR A 217 2.53 16.51 -9.66
N SER A 218 2.82 15.96 -8.48
CA SER A 218 2.97 16.74 -7.26
C SER A 218 4.32 16.47 -6.61
N ILE A 219 4.75 17.39 -5.75
CA ILE A 219 5.95 17.21 -4.94
C ILE A 219 5.51 16.63 -3.59
N LYS A 220 6.06 15.48 -3.23
CA LYS A 220 5.83 14.81 -1.95
C LYS A 220 7.15 14.49 -1.28
N TYR A 221 7.10 14.08 -0.01
CA TYR A 221 8.29 13.81 0.78
C TYR A 221 8.21 12.46 1.50
N TYR A 222 9.35 11.79 1.64
CA TYR A 222 9.58 10.72 2.61
C TYR A 222 10.39 11.28 3.79
N GLU A 223 9.99 10.95 5.00
CA GLU A 223 10.86 11.09 6.17
C GLU A 223 11.78 9.88 6.24
N ILE A 224 13.10 10.11 6.25
CA ILE A 224 14.10 9.05 6.33
C ILE A 224 14.95 9.31 7.56
N LEU A 225 15.09 8.30 8.42
CA LEU A 225 16.03 8.29 9.54
C LEU A 225 17.43 7.93 9.03
N ASP A 226 18.46 8.60 9.53
CA ASP A 226 19.87 8.35 9.21
C ASP A 226 20.63 7.68 10.36
N ASN A 227 21.53 6.76 10.02
CA ASN A 227 22.44 6.09 10.95
C ASN A 227 21.70 5.50 12.17
N VAL A 228 20.69 4.69 11.90
CA VAL A 228 19.87 4.08 12.94
C VAL A 228 20.66 2.97 13.63
N GLN A 229 20.65 2.98 14.96
CA GLN A 229 21.18 1.92 15.81
C GLN A 229 20.06 1.46 16.73
N LEU A 230 19.79 0.17 16.76
CA LEU A 230 18.75 -0.44 17.59
C LEU A 230 19.35 -1.47 18.52
N ILE A 231 18.77 -1.54 19.72
CA ILE A 231 18.93 -2.64 20.67
C ILE A 231 17.53 -3.19 20.90
N LEU A 232 17.35 -4.44 20.49
CA LEU A 232 16.11 -5.18 20.66
C LEU A 232 16.32 -6.25 21.73
N HIS A 233 15.36 -6.40 22.62
CA HIS A 233 15.31 -7.56 23.53
C HIS A 233 14.01 -8.31 23.26
N ILE A 234 14.14 -9.60 22.94
CA ILE A 234 13.01 -10.46 22.60
C ILE A 234 12.80 -11.47 23.74
N ARG A 235 11.57 -11.57 24.23
CA ARG A 235 11.14 -12.62 25.16
C ARG A 235 10.04 -13.44 24.49
N ALA A 236 10.26 -14.75 24.39
CA ALA A 236 9.31 -15.69 23.82
C ALA A 236 9.52 -17.08 24.46
N GLU A 237 8.73 -18.06 24.03
CA GLU A 237 8.99 -19.48 24.33
C GLU A 237 10.40 -19.88 23.86
N GLU A 238 11.03 -20.83 24.55
CA GLU A 238 12.44 -21.19 24.33
C GLU A 238 12.71 -21.66 22.89
N GLU A 239 11.79 -22.43 22.31
CA GLU A 239 11.85 -22.84 20.90
C GLU A 239 11.87 -21.64 19.96
N VAL A 240 10.97 -20.66 20.20
CA VAL A 240 10.87 -19.45 19.38
C VAL A 240 12.12 -18.58 19.51
N LEU A 241 12.69 -18.44 20.72
CA LEU A 241 13.93 -17.70 20.93
C LEU A 241 15.11 -18.34 20.23
N ASN A 242 15.23 -19.66 20.31
CA ASN A 242 16.29 -20.41 19.64
C ASN A 242 16.15 -20.30 18.12
N ASP A 243 14.95 -20.44 17.57
CA ASP A 243 14.72 -20.28 16.13
C ASP A 243 15.13 -18.88 15.64
N ILE A 244 14.76 -17.83 16.38
CA ILE A 244 15.17 -16.46 16.05
C ILE A 244 16.69 -16.33 16.14
N TYR A 245 17.32 -16.86 17.19
CA TYR A 245 18.77 -16.80 17.37
C TYR A 245 19.54 -17.44 16.21
N HIS A 246 19.09 -18.61 15.72
CA HIS A 246 19.76 -19.31 14.61
C HIS A 246 19.59 -18.59 13.26
N HIS A 247 18.49 -17.86 13.05
CA HIS A 247 18.17 -17.21 11.76
C HIS A 247 18.39 -15.69 11.77
N ILE A 248 18.81 -15.07 12.89
CA ILE A 248 18.84 -13.61 13.00
C ILE A 248 19.74 -12.95 11.95
N TYR A 249 20.83 -13.62 11.56
CA TYR A 249 21.75 -13.13 10.54
C TYR A 249 21.20 -13.21 9.11
N ASP A 250 20.04 -13.86 8.90
CA ASP A 250 19.31 -13.85 7.61
C ASP A 250 18.45 -12.58 7.43
N LEU A 251 18.38 -11.71 8.45
CA LEU A 251 17.60 -10.47 8.41
C LEU A 251 18.20 -9.46 7.42
N LYS A 252 17.55 -9.31 6.26
CA LYS A 252 18.01 -8.42 5.18
C LYS A 252 17.63 -6.96 5.34
N SER A 253 16.44 -6.69 5.87
CA SER A 253 15.85 -5.34 5.93
C SER A 253 14.86 -5.23 7.08
N LEU A 254 14.73 -4.03 7.64
CA LEU A 254 13.73 -3.69 8.65
C LEU A 254 13.05 -2.37 8.26
N GLY A 255 11.72 -2.41 8.09
CA GLY A 255 10.97 -1.32 7.47
C GLY A 255 10.70 -1.61 6.00
N ARG A 256 11.22 -0.79 5.07
CA ARG A 256 11.06 -1.02 3.64
C ARG A 256 12.07 -2.05 3.13
N SER A 257 11.75 -2.73 2.02
CA SER A 257 12.64 -3.72 1.40
C SER A 257 14.01 -3.16 0.98
N GLU A 258 14.09 -1.85 0.70
CA GLU A 258 15.33 -1.15 0.37
C GLU A 258 16.15 -0.67 1.58
N ASP A 259 15.59 -0.73 2.80
CA ASP A 259 16.24 -0.28 4.02
C ASP A 259 17.00 -1.44 4.67
N PHE A 260 18.21 -1.70 4.17
CA PHE A 260 19.06 -2.83 4.60
C PHE A 260 19.47 -2.77 6.07
N VAL A 261 19.66 -3.94 6.66
CA VAL A 261 20.06 -4.17 8.05
C VAL A 261 21.42 -4.84 8.14
N GLU A 262 22.24 -4.37 9.06
CA GLU A 262 23.42 -5.06 9.57
C GLU A 262 23.14 -5.52 11.02
N VAL A 263 23.12 -6.83 11.26
CA VAL A 263 23.06 -7.39 12.61
C VAL A 263 24.48 -7.41 13.18
N THR A 264 24.77 -6.50 14.12
CA THR A 264 26.12 -6.36 14.68
C THR A 264 26.39 -7.30 15.84
N ASP A 265 25.35 -7.77 16.52
CA ASP A 265 25.46 -8.60 17.73
C ASP A 265 24.12 -9.32 17.98
N ALA A 266 24.19 -10.59 18.43
CA ALA A 266 23.04 -11.36 18.84
C ALA A 266 23.43 -12.33 19.96
N GLU A 267 22.78 -12.24 21.12
CA GLU A 267 23.18 -12.99 22.31
C GLU A 267 21.97 -13.35 23.18
N LEU A 268 21.92 -14.61 23.63
CA LEU A 268 20.98 -15.05 24.66
C LEU A 268 21.50 -14.58 26.02
N VAL A 269 20.75 -13.69 26.67
CA VAL A 269 21.14 -13.03 27.91
C VAL A 269 20.17 -13.37 29.04
N GLU A 270 20.69 -13.36 30.26
CA GLU A 270 19.89 -13.40 31.49
C GLU A 270 19.61 -11.97 31.95
N LEU A 271 18.33 -11.64 32.11
CA LEU A 271 17.90 -10.34 32.60
C LEU A 271 17.95 -10.29 34.12
N LEU A 272 18.51 -9.21 34.63
CA LEU A 272 18.83 -9.03 36.04
C LEU A 272 17.88 -8.03 36.70
N GLU A 273 17.64 -8.26 37.98
CA GLU A 273 17.00 -7.29 38.87
C GLU A 273 18.02 -6.30 39.41
N THR A 274 17.58 -5.07 39.68
CA THR A 274 18.42 -4.06 40.34
C THR A 274 17.57 -3.11 41.17
N ASP A 275 18.11 -2.65 42.28
CA ASP A 275 17.59 -1.53 43.08
C ASP A 275 18.41 -0.25 42.88
N GLU A 276 19.30 -0.22 41.88
CA GLU A 276 20.10 0.93 41.53
C GLU A 276 19.41 1.81 40.49
N THR A 277 19.76 3.11 40.49
CA THR A 277 19.30 4.02 39.45
C THR A 277 20.08 3.79 38.16
N VAL A 278 19.37 3.35 37.11
CA VAL A 278 19.92 3.16 35.77
C VAL A 278 19.29 4.15 34.82
N ARG A 279 20.12 4.84 34.02
CA ARG A 279 19.69 5.82 33.03
C ARG A 279 20.05 5.32 31.63
N SER A 280 19.08 5.33 30.72
CA SER A 280 19.32 4.94 29.34
C SER A 280 19.77 6.15 28.51
N PRO A 281 20.87 6.05 27.74
CA PRO A 281 21.26 7.07 26.77
C PRO A 281 20.46 6.97 25.46
N TYR A 282 19.63 5.93 25.31
CA TYR A 282 18.86 5.66 24.10
C TYR A 282 17.46 6.27 24.19
N SER A 283 16.85 6.44 23.03
CA SER A 283 15.41 6.57 22.93
C SER A 283 14.76 5.19 22.98
N ALA A 284 13.55 5.09 23.51
CA ALA A 284 12.83 3.82 23.59
C ALA A 284 11.32 4.00 23.44
N TYR A 285 10.64 2.91 23.08
CA TYR A 285 9.22 2.77 23.36
C TYR A 285 9.04 2.16 24.74
N LEU A 286 8.31 2.87 25.61
CA LEU A 286 8.07 2.49 26.99
C LEU A 286 6.59 2.19 27.20
N HIS A 287 6.27 1.15 27.95
CA HIS A 287 4.89 0.80 28.27
C HIS A 287 4.24 1.97 29.01
N TYR A 288 3.08 2.43 28.52
CA TYR A 288 2.46 3.65 29.04
C TYR A 288 2.18 3.58 30.55
N ASP A 289 1.75 2.42 31.05
CA ASP A 289 1.45 2.26 32.48
C ASP A 289 2.71 2.27 33.35
N ASP A 290 3.87 1.82 32.84
CA ASP A 290 5.12 1.87 33.59
C ASP A 290 5.61 3.31 33.75
N VAL A 291 5.38 4.15 32.74
CA VAL A 291 5.66 5.60 32.84
C VAL A 291 4.62 6.29 33.74
N LYS A 292 3.33 6.02 33.54
CA LYS A 292 2.23 6.60 34.31
C LYS A 292 2.35 6.31 35.82
N ASN A 293 2.70 5.06 36.16
CA ASN A 293 2.87 4.62 37.54
C ASN A 293 4.26 4.94 38.10
N ARG A 294 5.07 5.74 37.39
CA ARG A 294 6.41 6.18 37.80
C ARG A 294 7.37 5.03 38.13
N ARG A 295 7.21 3.89 37.44
CA ARG A 295 8.21 2.82 37.43
C ARG A 295 9.36 3.20 36.49
N ILE A 296 9.03 3.90 35.40
CA ILE A 296 10.00 4.57 34.52
C ILE A 296 9.81 6.08 34.61
N TYR A 297 10.91 6.79 34.85
CA TYR A 297 10.92 8.24 34.97
C TYR A 297 11.41 8.86 33.67
N THR A 298 10.55 9.65 33.04
CA THR A 298 10.86 10.39 31.79
C THR A 298 10.82 11.91 31.97
N GLY A 299 10.40 12.41 33.13
CA GLY A 299 10.24 13.83 33.42
C GLY A 299 11.55 14.60 33.60
N MET A 300 11.52 15.90 33.27
CA MET A 300 12.67 16.82 33.39
C MET A 300 12.65 17.66 34.69
N GLY A 301 11.92 17.23 35.72
CA GLY A 301 11.84 17.93 36.99
C GLY A 301 10.53 17.70 37.75
N PRO A 302 10.35 18.38 38.90
CA PRO A 302 9.18 18.21 39.75
C PRO A 302 7.86 18.66 39.11
N GLU A 303 7.90 19.68 38.24
CA GLU A 303 6.71 20.24 37.58
C GLU A 303 6.28 19.45 36.33
N ARG A 304 7.22 18.74 35.69
CA ARG A 304 6.97 17.98 34.46
C ARG A 304 7.33 16.51 34.66
N LEU A 305 6.37 15.79 35.25
CA LEU A 305 6.53 14.42 35.70
C LEU A 305 6.64 13.38 34.57
N MET A 306 6.12 13.70 33.38
CA MET A 306 6.20 12.85 32.19
C MET A 306 6.59 13.68 30.96
N PHE A 307 7.50 13.14 30.16
CA PHE A 307 7.88 13.66 28.85
C PHE A 307 7.86 12.52 27.81
N GLY A 308 7.56 12.86 26.56
CA GLY A 308 7.53 11.92 25.44
C GLY A 308 6.30 12.06 24.55
N THR A 309 6.28 11.28 23.47
CA THR A 309 5.17 11.19 22.51
C THR A 309 4.41 9.89 22.71
N LYS A 310 3.09 9.96 22.89
CA LYS A 310 2.25 8.76 23.01
C LYS A 310 1.94 8.18 21.63
N TYR A 311 2.15 6.87 21.47
CA TYR A 311 1.78 6.10 20.28
C TYR A 311 0.90 4.90 20.66
N TYR A 312 0.13 4.39 19.69
CA TYR A 312 -0.57 3.11 19.80
C TYR A 312 0.04 2.15 18.77
N LEU A 313 0.91 1.24 19.21
CA LEU A 313 1.63 0.34 18.32
C LEU A 313 0.90 -0.99 18.20
N GLY A 314 0.74 -1.50 16.98
CA GLY A 314 0.16 -2.83 16.75
C GLY A 314 1.07 -3.93 17.29
N LYS A 315 0.56 -4.76 18.21
CA LYS A 315 1.28 -5.91 18.79
C LYS A 315 0.92 -7.22 18.07
N LYS A 316 -0.38 -7.46 17.90
CA LYS A 316 -0.92 -8.68 17.29
C LYS A 316 -1.73 -8.35 16.05
N TYR A 317 -1.55 -9.17 15.02
CA TYR A 317 -2.28 -9.05 13.76
C TYR A 317 -2.80 -10.40 13.29
N GLU A 318 -3.86 -10.36 12.50
CA GLU A 318 -4.35 -11.48 11.70
C GLU A 318 -4.23 -11.13 10.22
N ILE A 319 -4.09 -12.15 9.38
CA ILE A 319 -4.09 -11.97 7.92
C ILE A 319 -5.50 -12.30 7.42
N GLN A 320 -6.20 -11.29 6.91
CA GLN A 320 -7.52 -11.42 6.29
C GLN A 320 -7.44 -10.84 4.88
N ASP A 321 -7.83 -11.60 3.86
CA ASP A 321 -7.74 -11.22 2.43
C ASP A 321 -6.34 -10.70 2.00
N GLY A 322 -5.28 -11.33 2.52
CA GLY A 322 -3.89 -10.91 2.26
C GLY A 322 -3.47 -9.59 2.92
N LYS A 323 -4.32 -9.01 3.78
CA LYS A 323 -4.04 -7.79 4.55
C LYS A 323 -3.84 -8.12 6.03
N ARG A 324 -2.88 -7.45 6.66
CA ARG A 324 -2.70 -7.52 8.12
C ARG A 324 -3.72 -6.61 8.79
N ILE A 325 -4.54 -7.16 9.67
CA ILE A 325 -5.48 -6.42 10.51
C ILE A 325 -4.99 -6.52 11.96
N PHE A 326 -4.63 -5.38 12.54
CA PHE A 326 -4.17 -5.32 13.93
C PHE A 326 -5.36 -5.45 14.89
N ILE A 327 -5.40 -6.57 15.61
CA ILE A 327 -6.44 -6.87 16.60
C ILE A 327 -6.07 -6.39 18.01
N GLU A 328 -4.77 -6.10 18.24
CA GLU A 328 -4.27 -5.60 19.51
C GLU A 328 -3.28 -4.46 19.27
N LYS A 329 -3.51 -3.33 19.95
CA LYS A 329 -2.61 -2.17 19.98
C LYS A 329 -2.27 -1.81 21.42
N ILE A 330 -1.00 -1.50 21.68
CA ILE A 330 -0.53 -1.12 23.01
C ILE A 330 -0.18 0.37 23.05
N PRO A 331 -0.63 1.10 24.08
CA PRO A 331 -0.22 2.46 24.31
C PRO A 331 1.23 2.49 24.82
N VAL A 332 2.09 3.22 24.13
CA VAL A 332 3.49 3.42 24.50
C VAL A 332 3.85 4.90 24.58
N VAL A 333 4.89 5.22 25.33
CA VAL A 333 5.53 6.53 25.35
C VAL A 333 6.89 6.40 24.68
N TYR A 334 7.08 7.13 23.58
CA TYR A 334 8.39 7.34 22.99
C TYR A 334 9.09 8.52 23.66
N THR A 335 10.27 8.30 24.22
CA THR A 335 11.10 9.37 24.77
C THR A 335 12.57 9.04 24.65
N SER A 336 13.43 10.06 24.67
CA SER A 336 14.83 9.96 25.05
C SER A 336 14.99 10.15 26.56
N ASP A 337 16.18 9.80 27.07
CA ASP A 337 16.65 10.23 28.38
C ASP A 337 15.73 9.83 29.55
N PHE A 338 15.49 8.52 29.68
CA PHE A 338 14.68 7.95 30.74
C PHE A 338 15.53 7.15 31.74
N LYS A 339 15.00 6.96 32.93
CA LYS A 339 15.66 6.18 33.98
C LYS A 339 14.69 5.35 34.80
N ILE A 340 15.22 4.30 35.41
CA ILE A 340 14.54 3.52 36.44
C ILE A 340 15.29 3.72 37.75
N ARG A 341 14.59 3.56 38.88
CA ARG A 341 15.21 3.54 40.21
C ARG A 341 15.41 2.13 40.75
N LYS A 342 14.58 1.20 40.25
CA LYS A 342 14.63 -0.23 40.50
C LYS A 342 13.86 -0.97 39.41
N THR A 343 14.09 -2.27 39.28
CA THR A 343 13.34 -3.15 38.39
C THR A 343 11.92 -3.40 38.90
N SER A 344 11.07 -3.91 38.02
CA SER A 344 9.69 -4.30 38.34
C SER A 344 9.24 -5.39 37.37
N GLU A 345 8.01 -5.87 37.49
CA GLU A 345 7.47 -7.00 36.70
C GLU A 345 7.79 -6.96 35.18
N ASN A 346 7.69 -5.79 34.55
CA ASN A 346 7.96 -5.60 33.12
C ASN A 346 9.25 -4.81 32.82
N ILE A 347 10.10 -4.59 33.83
CA ILE A 347 11.30 -3.75 33.72
C ILE A 347 12.49 -4.50 34.30
N TRP A 348 13.47 -4.73 33.45
CA TRP A 348 14.70 -5.45 33.78
C TRP A 348 15.93 -4.68 33.31
N ILE A 349 17.11 -5.18 33.62
CA ILE A 349 18.36 -4.74 32.98
C ILE A 349 19.08 -5.94 32.37
N ASP A 350 19.83 -5.72 31.29
CA ASP A 350 20.78 -6.72 30.80
C ASP A 350 22.18 -6.52 31.42
N ASP A 351 23.10 -7.44 31.12
CA ASP A 351 24.52 -7.41 31.50
C ASP A 351 25.28 -6.17 31.01
N GLN A 352 24.72 -5.44 30.03
CA GLN A 352 25.26 -4.18 29.50
C GLN A 352 24.58 -2.95 30.09
N LYS A 353 23.74 -3.12 31.13
CA LYS A 353 22.95 -2.07 31.79
C LYS A 353 21.94 -1.38 30.86
N ASN A 354 21.52 -2.03 29.78
CA ASN A 354 20.39 -1.56 28.99
C ASN A 354 19.09 -1.83 29.75
N ILE A 355 18.18 -0.84 29.80
CA ILE A 355 16.89 -0.99 30.46
C ILE A 355 15.94 -1.76 29.54
N VAL A 356 15.46 -2.92 29.95
CA VAL A 356 14.54 -3.75 29.16
C VAL A 356 13.13 -3.54 29.68
N ASN A 357 12.28 -2.89 28.86
CA ASN A 357 10.85 -2.77 29.13
C ASN A 357 10.05 -3.49 28.04
N PHE A 358 9.45 -4.62 28.40
CA PHE A 358 8.70 -5.45 27.47
C PHE A 358 7.33 -4.85 27.15
N LEU A 359 7.01 -4.81 25.86
CA LEU A 359 5.77 -4.27 25.31
C LEU A 359 4.84 -5.39 24.83
#